data_AF-A0A1I8FC99-F1
#
_entry.id   AF-A0A1I8FC99-F1
#
_cell.length_a   1.000
_cell.length_b   1.000
_cell.length_c   1.000
_cell.angle_alpha   90.00
_cell.angle_beta   90.00
_cell.angle_gamma   90.00
#
_symmetry.space_group_name_H-M   'P 1'
#
loop_
_entity.id
_entity.type
_entity.pdbx_description
1 polymer ?
#
loop_
_entity_poly.entity_id
_entity_poly.type
_entity_poly.pdbx_seq_one_letter_code
_entity_poly.pdbx_strand_id
1 'polypeptide(L)'
;EFFTMLKDCDRNELDLTGVNYCVFGLGNKTYEHYNAIGQLVDKKIEELGAKRIYELGLATTMPILRKISTTGKRACGRRPLGVSAEAQDIKYRQYQLVNHEPGSVPPEKLYKGEISRLGSLQRQRPPFDAKNPYMAAVTENRELHTGGDRSCLHLELDIGDSRIRYESGDHVAVYPVNRSELVDKLGELLQCDLDQPFSLNNVDDDSTKKHPFPCPTTYRIAFLHYLDITANPKTNLLNELSDYTDNEEHKQMLKKMGSNTEEGKALYHDWIISARRHIVAVLEDLDSVKPPPDHLCELLPRLQARYYSIASSPKLHPKSVHVCAAVVRYTTSTNRLVLGVATGEFADKPAQLPVYVRRSQFRLPYKHQTPVIMVGPGTGFAPFRGFLQEREWAKDQGKPVGKTILYTGCRNRDIDYIYSQELEAWKDKGVITNLQVAFSRDQGEKVYVQHLMRRDENSREIWEVLELGGHFYVTWPRDVMAALEEIVEKHGGKSRQEAQDYIKKLSNKGRYSADATHSRIWCRSSRECSCTCSWPSPECHHSSSGWRTGSRRRCRDERPRSLRLGASSPCKYS
;
A
#
# COMPACT_ATOMS: atom_id res chain seq x y z
N GLU A 1 -17.96 9.76 2.92
CA GLU A 1 -18.79 9.76 1.69
C GLU A 1 -19.25 8.33 1.38
N PHE A 2 -19.02 7.72 0.22
CA PHE A 2 -19.69 6.46 -0.18
C PHE A 2 -19.70 5.35 0.90
N PHE A 3 -18.56 5.05 1.54
CA PHE A 3 -18.50 4.08 2.64
C PHE A 3 -19.36 4.46 3.85
N THR A 4 -19.41 5.75 4.20
CA THR A 4 -20.24 6.28 5.29
C THR A 4 -21.72 6.12 4.95
N MET A 5 -22.11 6.63 3.79
CA MET A 5 -23.47 6.53 3.25
C MET A 5 -23.96 5.08 3.24
N LEU A 6 -23.19 4.16 2.67
CA LEU A 6 -23.57 2.75 2.54
C LEU A 6 -23.55 1.99 3.89
N LYS A 7 -22.75 2.43 4.86
CA LYS A 7 -22.71 1.81 6.20
C LYS A 7 -23.94 2.17 7.02
N ASP A 8 -24.32 3.44 7.00
CA ASP A 8 -25.27 4.04 7.93
C ASP A 8 -26.72 4.08 7.41
N CYS A 9 -26.90 3.96 6.09
CA CYS A 9 -28.19 3.95 5.41
C CYS A 9 -28.93 2.60 5.48
N ASP A 10 -30.27 2.63 5.47
CA ASP A 10 -31.14 1.46 5.42
C ASP A 10 -32.00 1.38 4.14
N ARG A 11 -32.80 0.31 4.00
CA ARG A 11 -33.61 0.06 2.80
C ARG A 11 -34.87 0.92 2.71
N ASN A 12 -35.31 1.56 3.79
CA ASN A 12 -36.40 2.53 3.77
C ASN A 12 -35.91 3.88 3.21
N GLU A 13 -34.65 4.22 3.47
CA GLU A 13 -33.97 5.39 2.90
C GLU A 13 -33.50 5.16 1.46
N LEU A 14 -33.02 3.95 1.12
CA LEU A 14 -32.47 3.62 -0.20
C LEU A 14 -32.80 2.17 -0.63
N ASP A 15 -33.94 1.98 -1.29
CA ASP A 15 -34.25 0.70 -1.94
C ASP A 15 -33.55 0.60 -3.31
N LEU A 16 -32.73 -0.44 -3.48
CA LEU A 16 -32.00 -0.75 -4.71
C LEU A 16 -32.64 -1.91 -5.49
N THR A 17 -33.93 -2.20 -5.26
CA THR A 17 -34.68 -3.20 -6.03
C THR A 17 -34.52 -2.98 -7.54
N GLY A 18 -34.12 -4.02 -8.26
CA GLY A 18 -33.91 -3.98 -9.71
C GLY A 18 -32.51 -3.54 -10.16
N VAL A 19 -31.70 -2.97 -9.26
CA VAL A 19 -30.27 -2.72 -9.54
C VAL A 19 -29.53 -4.05 -9.63
N ASN A 20 -28.68 -4.20 -10.65
CA ASN A 20 -27.78 -5.34 -10.81
C ASN A 20 -26.36 -4.91 -10.48
N TYR A 21 -25.63 -5.69 -9.68
CA TYR A 21 -24.29 -5.32 -9.22
C TYR A 21 -23.31 -6.49 -9.13
N CYS A 22 -22.00 -6.19 -9.16
CA CYS A 22 -20.94 -7.10 -8.73
C CYS A 22 -19.85 -6.30 -8.00
N VAL A 23 -19.11 -6.93 -7.09
CA VAL A 23 -18.03 -6.28 -6.33
C VAL A 23 -16.72 -7.04 -6.51
N PHE A 24 -15.63 -6.27 -6.64
CA PHE A 24 -14.27 -6.80 -6.67
C PHE A 24 -13.41 -6.15 -5.58
N GLY A 25 -13.13 -6.91 -4.53
CA GLY A 25 -12.28 -6.52 -3.41
C GLY A 25 -10.78 -6.57 -3.75
N LEU A 26 -10.10 -5.47 -3.45
CA LEU A 26 -8.65 -5.34 -3.43
C LEU A 26 -8.15 -5.35 -1.96
N GLY A 27 -7.52 -6.44 -1.55
CA GLY A 27 -7.02 -6.61 -0.18
C GLY A 27 -5.59 -7.13 -0.13
N ASN A 28 -5.15 -7.53 1.06
CA ASN A 28 -3.91 -8.24 1.30
C ASN A 28 -4.07 -9.15 2.53
N LYS A 29 -3.79 -10.46 2.39
CA LYS A 29 -3.96 -11.44 3.49
C LYS A 29 -3.00 -11.22 4.67
N THR A 30 -2.07 -10.27 4.58
CA THR A 30 -1.16 -9.89 5.69
C THR A 30 -1.75 -8.84 6.64
N TYR A 31 -2.98 -8.39 6.41
CA TYR A 31 -3.70 -7.42 7.26
C TYR A 31 -4.93 -8.12 7.86
N GLU A 32 -5.23 -7.83 9.13
CA GLU A 32 -6.37 -8.40 9.87
C GLU A 32 -7.69 -8.30 9.10
N HIS A 33 -7.98 -7.12 8.54
CA HIS A 33 -9.23 -6.82 7.85
C HIS A 33 -9.19 -7.13 6.34
N TYR A 34 -8.81 -8.35 5.97
CA TYR A 34 -8.70 -8.80 4.58
C TYR A 34 -9.98 -8.50 3.77
N ASN A 35 -9.87 -7.62 2.76
CA ASN A 35 -11.00 -7.23 1.89
C ASN A 35 -12.24 -6.69 2.61
N ALA A 36 -12.14 -6.20 3.85
CA ALA A 36 -13.30 -5.81 4.65
C ALA A 36 -14.23 -4.79 3.95
N ILE A 37 -13.68 -3.82 3.21
CA ILE A 37 -14.47 -2.86 2.43
C ILE A 37 -15.23 -3.55 1.29
N GLY A 38 -14.60 -4.47 0.56
CA GLY A 38 -15.28 -5.22 -0.52
C GLY A 38 -16.39 -6.12 0.00
N GLN A 39 -16.13 -6.82 1.11
CA GLN A 39 -17.14 -7.65 1.79
C GLN A 39 -18.30 -6.82 2.34
N LEU A 40 -18.04 -5.66 2.94
CA LEU A 40 -19.08 -4.77 3.45
C LEU A 40 -19.92 -4.17 2.32
N VAL A 41 -19.31 -3.72 1.22
CA VAL A 41 -20.02 -3.12 0.09
C VAL A 41 -20.91 -4.14 -0.61
N ASP A 42 -20.41 -5.35 -0.86
CA ASP A 42 -21.16 -6.46 -1.45
C ASP A 42 -22.37 -6.84 -0.58
N LYS A 43 -22.14 -7.08 0.71
CA LYS A 43 -23.21 -7.38 1.67
C LYS A 43 -24.24 -6.25 1.77
N LYS A 44 -23.81 -4.98 1.87
CA LYS A 44 -24.74 -3.85 2.05
C LYS A 44 -25.60 -3.60 0.81
N ILE A 45 -25.04 -3.69 -0.39
CA ILE A 45 -25.80 -3.49 -1.62
C ILE A 45 -26.86 -4.61 -1.78
N GLU A 46 -26.59 -5.84 -1.32
CA GLU A 46 -27.60 -6.91 -1.22
C GLU A 46 -28.66 -6.65 -0.12
N GLU A 47 -28.28 -6.17 1.07
CA GLU A 47 -29.23 -5.78 2.13
C GLU A 47 -30.22 -4.69 1.68
N LEU A 48 -29.78 -3.78 0.80
CA LEU A 48 -30.61 -2.73 0.21
C LEU A 48 -31.48 -3.23 -0.97
N GLY A 49 -31.45 -4.52 -1.31
CA GLY A 49 -32.35 -5.14 -2.30
C GLY A 49 -31.80 -5.26 -3.73
N ALA A 50 -30.55 -4.90 -3.99
CA ALA A 50 -29.94 -5.08 -5.30
C ALA A 50 -29.54 -6.54 -5.55
N LYS A 51 -29.54 -6.94 -6.82
CA LYS A 51 -29.23 -8.31 -7.27
C LYS A 51 -27.74 -8.47 -7.60
N ARG A 52 -27.06 -9.37 -6.88
CA ARG A 52 -25.68 -9.77 -7.22
C ARG A 52 -25.69 -10.57 -8.54
N ILE A 53 -24.97 -10.11 -9.57
CA ILE A 53 -24.86 -10.82 -10.87
C ILE A 53 -23.64 -11.74 -10.97
N TYR A 54 -22.65 -11.59 -10.08
CA TYR A 54 -21.46 -12.45 -10.05
C TYR A 54 -20.84 -12.52 -8.64
N GLU A 55 -20.12 -13.59 -8.33
CA GLU A 55 -19.48 -13.80 -7.02
C GLU A 55 -18.53 -12.66 -6.61
N LEU A 56 -18.44 -12.38 -5.31
CA LEU A 56 -17.53 -11.40 -4.74
C LEU A 56 -16.06 -11.78 -5.00
N GLY A 57 -15.39 -11.03 -5.87
CA GLY A 57 -13.97 -11.24 -6.13
C GLY A 57 -13.10 -10.82 -4.96
N LEU A 58 -12.37 -11.74 -4.32
CA LEU A 58 -11.49 -11.44 -3.17
C LEU A 58 -10.01 -11.55 -3.56
N ALA A 59 -9.40 -10.47 -4.08
CA ALA A 59 -7.99 -10.46 -4.42
C ALA A 59 -7.07 -10.15 -3.23
N THR A 60 -5.87 -10.72 -3.29
CA THR A 60 -4.71 -10.33 -2.48
C THR A 60 -3.65 -9.71 -3.39
N THR A 61 -3.15 -8.53 -3.00
CA THR A 61 -2.15 -7.74 -3.76
C THR A 61 -0.79 -8.43 -3.91
N MET A 62 -0.57 -9.55 -3.23
CA MET A 62 0.53 -10.49 -3.43
C MET A 62 -0.01 -11.88 -3.80
N PRO A 63 0.36 -12.48 -4.95
CA PRO A 63 0.75 -11.87 -6.23
C PRO A 63 -0.39 -11.95 -7.28
N ILE A 64 -1.66 -11.79 -6.88
CA ILE A 64 -2.82 -12.02 -7.77
C ILE A 64 -3.64 -10.74 -8.02
N LEU A 65 -2.96 -9.71 -8.53
CA LEU A 65 -3.62 -8.63 -9.30
C LEU A 65 -4.13 -9.10 -10.69
N ARG A 66 -3.90 -10.37 -11.05
CA ARG A 66 -4.18 -10.94 -12.38
C ARG A 66 -5.61 -11.49 -12.55
N LYS A 67 -6.24 -12.04 -11.50
CA LYS A 67 -7.67 -12.45 -11.55
C LYS A 67 -8.61 -11.27 -11.82
N ILE A 68 -8.19 -10.04 -11.49
CA ILE A 68 -9.01 -8.83 -11.58
C ILE A 68 -9.50 -8.58 -13.00
N SER A 69 -8.60 -8.64 -13.99
CA SER A 69 -8.93 -8.38 -15.39
C SER A 69 -9.81 -9.50 -15.99
N THR A 70 -9.39 -10.75 -15.86
CA THR A 70 -10.06 -11.89 -16.51
C THR A 70 -11.34 -12.32 -15.81
N THR A 71 -11.37 -12.37 -14.47
CA THR A 71 -12.61 -12.69 -13.75
C THR A 71 -13.57 -11.50 -13.81
N GLY A 72 -13.11 -10.27 -13.56
CA GLY A 72 -13.97 -9.07 -13.59
C GLY A 72 -14.62 -8.80 -14.95
N LYS A 73 -13.85 -8.83 -16.06
CA LYS A 73 -14.45 -8.63 -17.40
C LYS A 73 -15.37 -9.79 -17.82
N ARG A 74 -15.05 -11.04 -17.46
CA ARG A 74 -15.90 -12.21 -17.79
C ARG A 74 -17.12 -12.35 -16.88
N ALA A 75 -17.10 -11.75 -15.69
CA ALA A 75 -18.23 -11.69 -14.75
C ALA A 75 -19.41 -10.93 -15.36
N CYS A 76 -19.21 -9.67 -15.74
CA CYS A 76 -20.25 -8.87 -16.40
C CYS A 76 -20.60 -9.43 -17.80
N GLY A 77 -19.64 -10.05 -18.50
CA GLY A 77 -19.81 -10.46 -19.89
C GLY A 77 -20.47 -11.82 -20.16
N ARG A 78 -20.89 -12.61 -19.16
CA ARG A 78 -21.34 -14.02 -19.38
C ARG A 78 -22.60 -14.49 -18.63
N ARG A 79 -23.72 -13.76 -18.79
CA ARG A 79 -25.14 -14.22 -18.91
C ARG A 79 -26.13 -13.10 -18.52
N PRO A 80 -27.36 -13.03 -19.08
CA PRO A 80 -27.77 -13.43 -20.41
C PRO A 80 -28.57 -12.29 -21.08
N LEU A 81 -27.91 -11.17 -21.42
CA LEU A 81 -28.55 -9.98 -22.04
C LEU A 81 -28.97 -10.19 -23.52
N GLY A 82 -29.12 -11.43 -23.99
CA GLY A 82 -29.36 -11.77 -25.41
C GLY A 82 -28.15 -11.57 -26.33
N VAL A 83 -27.17 -10.75 -25.94
CA VAL A 83 -25.95 -10.45 -26.71
C VAL A 83 -25.08 -11.70 -26.89
N SER A 84 -24.85 -12.14 -28.12
CA SER A 84 -23.79 -13.09 -28.46
C SER A 84 -22.43 -12.41 -28.32
N ALA A 85 -21.47 -13.09 -27.71
CA ALA A 85 -20.12 -12.56 -27.54
C ALA A 85 -19.27 -12.79 -28.81
N GLU A 86 -19.76 -12.32 -29.95
CA GLU A 86 -19.02 -12.19 -31.22
C GLU A 86 -18.06 -10.97 -31.21
N ALA A 87 -17.58 -10.64 -30.02
CA ALA A 87 -16.55 -9.65 -29.81
C ALA A 87 -15.22 -10.19 -30.36
N GLN A 88 -14.93 -9.82 -31.61
CA GLN A 88 -13.56 -9.78 -32.11
C GLN A 88 -12.72 -8.97 -31.10
N ASP A 89 -11.50 -9.41 -30.78
CA ASP A 89 -10.58 -8.69 -29.87
C ASP A 89 -10.00 -7.44 -30.58
N ILE A 90 -10.87 -6.48 -30.91
CA ILE A 90 -10.52 -5.21 -31.55
C ILE A 90 -9.80 -4.34 -30.52
N LYS A 91 -8.49 -4.17 -30.73
CA LYS A 91 -7.67 -3.23 -29.99
C LYS A 91 -7.99 -1.80 -30.43
N TYR A 92 -8.59 -1.02 -29.54
CA TYR A 92 -8.80 0.41 -29.74
C TYR A 92 -7.91 1.22 -28.79
N ARG A 93 -7.42 2.37 -29.26
CA ARG A 93 -6.75 3.38 -28.44
C ARG A 93 -7.81 4.10 -27.60
N GLN A 94 -7.53 4.34 -26.31
CA GLN A 94 -8.32 5.26 -25.49
C GLN A 94 -7.93 6.71 -25.76
N TYR A 95 -6.69 6.98 -26.17
CA TYR A 95 -6.20 8.33 -26.38
C TYR A 95 -5.66 8.55 -27.81
N GLN A 96 -6.12 9.63 -28.45
CA GLN A 96 -5.57 10.15 -29.69
C GLN A 96 -4.34 11.03 -29.38
N LEU A 97 -3.26 10.79 -30.11
CA LEU A 97 -2.08 11.67 -30.12
C LEU A 97 -2.37 12.97 -30.87
N VAL A 98 -2.03 14.09 -30.25
CA VAL A 98 -1.88 15.39 -30.91
C VAL A 98 -0.46 15.87 -30.65
N ASN A 99 0.40 15.82 -31.67
CA ASN A 99 1.70 16.47 -31.65
C ASN A 99 1.52 17.97 -31.85
N HIS A 100 2.30 18.78 -31.12
CA HIS A 100 2.34 20.24 -31.32
C HIS A 100 3.67 20.61 -31.96
N GLU A 101 3.67 21.43 -33.01
CA GLU A 101 4.91 21.85 -33.67
C GLU A 101 5.84 22.61 -32.69
N PRO A 102 7.17 22.49 -32.79
CA PRO A 102 8.10 23.23 -31.94
C PRO A 102 7.80 24.73 -31.93
N GLY A 103 7.55 25.28 -30.72
CA GLY A 103 7.19 26.68 -30.52
C GLY A 103 5.70 27.03 -30.67
N SER A 104 4.86 26.15 -31.22
CA SER A 104 3.41 26.40 -31.37
C SER A 104 2.66 26.47 -30.03
N VAL A 105 3.13 25.72 -29.02
CA VAL A 105 2.68 25.83 -27.63
C VAL A 105 3.73 26.59 -26.82
N PRO A 106 3.40 27.80 -26.32
CA PRO A 106 4.30 28.59 -25.49
C PRO A 106 4.82 27.84 -24.25
N PRO A 107 6.09 28.03 -23.83
CA PRO A 107 6.70 27.29 -22.72
C PRO A 107 6.01 27.46 -21.37
N GLU A 108 5.18 28.49 -21.17
CA GLU A 108 4.36 28.69 -19.97
C GLU A 108 3.00 27.97 -20.00
N LYS A 109 2.62 27.38 -21.15
CA LYS A 109 1.43 26.53 -21.33
C LYS A 109 1.72 25.03 -21.26
N LEU A 110 3.00 24.64 -21.34
CA LEU A 110 3.44 23.25 -21.15
C LEU A 110 3.52 22.90 -19.66
N TYR A 111 2.98 21.74 -19.30
CA TYR A 111 3.18 21.12 -17.99
C TYR A 111 4.61 20.57 -17.84
N LYS A 112 5.18 20.77 -16.65
CA LYS A 112 6.59 20.52 -16.28
C LYS A 112 6.71 19.68 -15.00
N GLY A 113 5.77 18.76 -14.81
CA GLY A 113 5.71 17.87 -13.64
C GLY A 113 4.64 18.25 -12.60
N GLU A 114 3.90 19.35 -12.77
CA GLU A 114 2.80 19.69 -11.85
C GLU A 114 1.70 18.63 -11.87
N ILE A 115 1.11 18.32 -10.70
CA ILE A 115 0.21 17.17 -10.54
C ILE A 115 -1.20 17.41 -11.14
N SER A 116 -1.67 18.66 -11.15
CA SER A 116 -3.05 19.00 -11.53
C SER A 116 -3.21 20.37 -12.18
N ARG A 117 -2.62 21.44 -11.60
CA ARG A 117 -2.75 22.81 -12.13
C ARG A 117 -1.43 23.27 -12.75
N LEU A 118 -1.49 23.69 -14.01
CA LEU A 118 -0.37 24.29 -14.73
C LEU A 118 0.29 25.42 -13.93
N GLY A 119 1.61 25.36 -13.76
CA GLY A 119 2.38 26.38 -13.06
C GLY A 119 2.22 26.40 -11.53
N SER A 120 1.68 25.35 -10.89
CA SER A 120 1.42 25.32 -9.45
C SER A 120 2.65 25.01 -8.58
N LEU A 121 3.63 24.26 -9.08
CA LEU A 121 4.86 23.96 -8.33
C LEU A 121 5.74 25.22 -8.16
N GLN A 122 5.67 26.14 -9.12
CA GLN A 122 6.40 27.41 -9.12
C GLN A 122 5.56 28.54 -8.49
N ARG A 123 4.24 28.55 -8.69
CA ARG A 123 3.30 29.54 -8.09
C ARG A 123 2.45 28.90 -6.98
N GLN A 124 3.16 28.46 -5.95
CA GLN A 124 2.64 27.80 -4.77
C GLN A 124 1.58 28.65 -4.04
N ARG A 125 0.42 28.06 -3.75
CA ARG A 125 -0.67 28.68 -2.97
C ARG A 125 -1.38 27.61 -2.13
N PRO A 126 -1.66 27.85 -0.84
CA PRO A 126 -2.41 26.91 -0.01
C PRO A 126 -3.91 26.86 -0.41
N PRO A 127 -4.66 25.80 -0.02
CA PRO A 127 -4.20 24.63 0.74
C PRO A 127 -3.33 23.68 -0.09
N PHE A 128 -2.42 22.97 0.58
CA PHE A 128 -1.55 21.98 -0.05
C PHE A 128 -2.05 20.56 0.25
N ASP A 129 -2.17 19.72 -0.78
CA ASP A 129 -2.75 18.39 -0.75
C ASP A 129 -2.19 17.48 -1.87
N ALA A 130 -2.81 16.32 -2.11
CA ALA A 130 -2.39 15.38 -3.15
C ALA A 130 -2.54 15.90 -4.60
N LYS A 131 -3.34 16.95 -4.85
CA LYS A 131 -3.47 17.58 -6.17
C LYS A 131 -2.59 18.83 -6.31
N ASN A 132 -2.24 19.45 -5.19
CA ASN A 132 -1.43 20.66 -5.08
C ASN A 132 -0.35 20.46 -3.98
N PRO A 133 0.73 19.70 -4.22
CA PRO A 133 1.76 19.48 -3.23
C PRO A 133 2.57 20.76 -2.96
N TYR A 134 3.13 20.84 -1.75
CA TYR A 134 4.04 21.90 -1.33
C TYR A 134 5.48 21.57 -1.71
N MET A 135 6.22 22.52 -2.29
CA MET A 135 7.66 22.40 -2.55
C MET A 135 8.44 22.67 -1.27
N ALA A 136 8.63 21.65 -0.44
CA ALA A 136 9.44 21.74 0.77
C ALA A 136 10.93 21.78 0.41
N ALA A 137 11.71 22.62 1.10
CA ALA A 137 13.17 22.59 1.00
C ALA A 137 13.73 21.44 1.86
N VAL A 138 14.75 20.74 1.37
CA VAL A 138 15.45 19.71 2.13
C VAL A 138 16.55 20.38 2.94
N THR A 139 16.30 20.64 4.22
CA THR A 139 17.22 21.41 5.09
C THR A 139 18.34 20.56 5.68
N GLU A 140 18.11 19.25 5.81
CA GLU A 140 19.10 18.28 6.26
C GLU A 140 18.92 16.97 5.47
N ASN A 141 20.03 16.32 5.13
CA ASN A 141 20.04 15.01 4.49
C ASN A 141 21.34 14.26 4.85
N ARG A 142 21.25 13.44 5.90
CA ARG A 142 22.38 12.70 6.48
C ARG A 142 22.13 11.20 6.56
N GLU A 143 23.21 10.44 6.50
CA GLU A 143 23.21 9.00 6.72
C GLU A 143 22.99 8.68 8.23
N LEU A 144 22.31 7.56 8.51
CA LEU A 144 22.06 7.04 9.87
C LEU A 144 22.80 5.72 10.14
N HIS A 145 23.27 5.01 9.11
CA HIS A 145 24.15 3.87 9.28
C HIS A 145 25.61 4.30 9.37
N THR A 146 26.37 3.63 10.22
CA THR A 146 27.83 3.81 10.34
C THR A 146 28.63 2.94 9.35
N GLY A 147 27.95 2.10 8.55
CA GLY A 147 28.56 1.35 7.44
C GLY A 147 27.63 0.28 6.86
N GLY A 148 28.23 -0.75 6.23
CA GLY A 148 27.53 -1.95 5.77
C GLY A 148 27.01 -1.90 4.32
N ASP A 149 26.03 -2.76 4.02
CA ASP A 149 25.50 -3.05 2.68
C ASP A 149 24.36 -2.14 2.21
N ARG A 150 23.86 -1.26 3.09
CA ARG A 150 22.64 -0.46 2.91
C ARG A 150 22.85 0.94 3.49
N SER A 151 22.11 1.90 2.96
CA SER A 151 21.98 3.26 3.51
C SER A 151 20.60 3.44 4.16
N CYS A 152 20.51 4.28 5.19
CA CYS A 152 19.26 4.78 5.76
C CYS A 152 19.40 6.27 6.07
N LEU A 153 18.60 7.10 5.41
CA LEU A 153 18.73 8.54 5.47
C LEU A 153 17.78 9.15 6.50
N HIS A 154 18.28 10.16 7.22
CA HIS A 154 17.47 11.18 7.87
C HIS A 154 17.35 12.37 6.92
N LEU A 155 16.11 12.78 6.62
CA LEU A 155 15.84 14.02 5.89
C LEU A 155 14.99 14.95 6.74
N GLU A 156 15.23 16.25 6.65
CA GLU A 156 14.35 17.27 7.19
C GLU A 156 13.76 18.11 6.05
N LEU A 157 12.44 18.34 6.13
CA LEU A 157 11.66 19.01 5.10
C LEU A 157 11.02 20.28 5.69
N ASP A 158 11.53 21.45 5.31
CA ASP A 158 10.94 22.71 5.74
C ASP A 158 9.55 22.89 5.10
N ILE A 159 8.54 22.98 5.96
CA ILE A 159 7.16 23.34 5.60
C ILE A 159 6.83 24.79 5.97
N GLY A 160 7.76 25.54 6.57
CA GLY A 160 7.82 26.99 6.58
C GLY A 160 6.49 27.71 6.82
N ASP A 161 6.05 28.45 5.81
CA ASP A 161 4.79 29.22 5.82
C ASP A 161 3.68 28.56 4.96
N SER A 162 3.83 27.28 4.60
CA SER A 162 2.84 26.51 3.84
C SER A 162 1.46 26.41 4.53
N ARG A 163 1.43 26.64 5.86
CA ARG A 163 0.29 26.41 6.76
C ARG A 163 -0.15 24.94 6.87
N ILE A 164 0.67 24.00 6.39
CA ILE A 164 0.50 22.57 6.63
C ILE A 164 0.50 22.32 8.15
N ARG A 165 -0.37 21.42 8.60
CA ARG A 165 -0.43 20.96 10.00
C ARG A 165 -0.43 19.44 10.03
N TYR A 166 0.48 18.87 10.81
CA TYR A 166 0.62 17.44 11.07
C TYR A 166 0.61 17.20 12.59
N GLU A 167 0.38 15.96 13.00
CA GLU A 167 0.65 15.51 14.37
C GLU A 167 1.59 14.30 14.34
N SER A 168 2.22 14.00 15.48
CA SER A 168 3.11 12.84 15.64
C SER A 168 2.38 11.55 15.21
N GLY A 169 3.01 10.77 14.32
CA GLY A 169 2.41 9.56 13.72
C GLY A 169 1.61 9.78 12.44
N ASP A 170 1.51 10.99 11.91
CA ASP A 170 1.04 11.23 10.53
C ASP A 170 2.04 10.74 9.47
N HIS A 171 1.58 10.68 8.21
CA HIS A 171 2.41 10.32 7.05
C HIS A 171 2.68 11.55 6.19
N VAL A 172 3.93 11.72 5.75
CA VAL A 172 4.27 12.62 4.64
C VAL A 172 4.35 11.82 3.36
N ALA A 173 3.76 12.36 2.30
CA ALA A 173 3.75 11.78 0.97
C ALA A 173 4.58 12.64 0.04
N VAL A 174 5.58 12.05 -0.61
CA VAL A 174 6.47 12.71 -1.57
C VAL A 174 6.11 12.26 -2.98
N TYR A 175 6.02 13.19 -3.93
CA TYR A 175 5.96 12.86 -5.37
C TYR A 175 7.39 12.81 -5.93
N PRO A 176 7.96 11.63 -6.17
CA PRO A 176 9.34 11.55 -6.63
C PRO A 176 9.44 11.69 -8.15
N VAL A 177 10.67 11.83 -8.65
CA VAL A 177 10.99 11.85 -10.07
C VAL A 177 11.73 10.57 -10.47
N ASN A 178 11.47 10.03 -11.66
CA ASN A 178 12.29 8.95 -12.21
C ASN A 178 13.68 9.49 -12.59
N ARG A 179 14.71 8.63 -12.52
CA ARG A 179 16.07 8.99 -12.90
C ARG A 179 16.18 9.37 -14.38
N SER A 180 16.80 10.51 -14.67
CA SER A 180 16.97 11.02 -16.03
C SER A 180 17.64 10.01 -16.95
N GLU A 181 18.70 9.33 -16.48
CA GLU A 181 19.45 8.37 -17.29
C GLU A 181 18.60 7.16 -17.74
N LEU A 182 17.54 6.85 -16.98
CA LEU A 182 16.57 5.80 -17.33
C LEU A 182 15.47 6.31 -18.29
N VAL A 183 15.20 7.61 -18.30
CA VAL A 183 14.30 8.27 -19.26
C VAL A 183 14.99 8.50 -20.60
N ASP A 184 16.24 8.98 -20.59
CA ASP A 184 17.06 9.15 -21.79
C ASP A 184 17.22 7.82 -22.53
N LYS A 185 17.61 6.75 -21.81
CA LYS A 185 17.69 5.39 -22.35
C LYS A 185 16.37 4.84 -22.86
N LEU A 186 15.23 5.24 -22.28
CA LEU A 186 13.92 4.87 -22.81
C LEU A 186 13.63 5.62 -24.12
N GLY A 187 14.03 6.88 -24.26
CA GLY A 187 13.95 7.63 -25.51
C GLY A 187 14.81 7.02 -26.63
N GLU A 188 16.04 6.59 -26.30
CA GLU A 188 16.93 5.87 -27.22
C GLU A 188 16.28 4.58 -27.77
N LEU A 189 15.72 3.74 -26.88
CA LEU A 189 15.06 2.48 -27.26
C LEU A 189 13.76 2.68 -28.05
N LEU A 190 13.02 3.75 -27.76
CA LEU A 190 11.80 4.15 -28.50
C LEU A 190 12.12 4.92 -29.79
N GLN A 191 13.39 5.29 -30.01
CA GLN A 191 13.87 6.09 -31.14
C GLN A 191 13.09 7.41 -31.33
N CYS A 192 12.73 8.08 -30.22
CA CYS A 192 11.89 9.28 -30.23
C CYS A 192 12.60 10.53 -29.70
N ASP A 193 12.18 11.71 -30.18
CA ASP A 193 12.50 12.98 -29.54
C ASP A 193 11.74 13.08 -28.20
N LEU A 194 12.49 13.12 -27.11
CA LEU A 194 11.94 13.23 -25.76
C LEU A 194 11.37 14.63 -25.46
N ASP A 195 11.82 15.67 -26.17
CA ASP A 195 11.44 17.06 -25.91
C ASP A 195 10.35 17.58 -26.85
N GLN A 196 9.94 16.78 -27.84
CA GLN A 196 8.74 16.97 -28.66
C GLN A 196 7.49 17.18 -27.78
N PRO A 197 6.80 18.34 -27.88
CA PRO A 197 5.56 18.59 -27.14
C PRO A 197 4.36 17.85 -27.74
N PHE A 198 3.52 17.26 -26.89
CA PHE A 198 2.34 16.52 -27.30
C PHE A 198 1.18 16.61 -26.28
N SER A 199 0.00 16.19 -26.72
CA SER A 199 -1.14 15.86 -25.87
C SER A 199 -1.67 14.46 -26.21
N LEU A 200 -2.17 13.76 -25.20
CA LEU A 200 -3.01 12.57 -25.36
C LEU A 200 -4.45 12.93 -24.98
N ASN A 201 -5.32 13.06 -25.98
CA ASN A 201 -6.71 13.46 -25.83
C ASN A 201 -7.60 12.21 -25.82
N ASN A 202 -8.49 12.07 -24.84
CA ASN A 202 -9.40 10.92 -24.76
C ASN A 202 -10.35 10.93 -25.97
N VAL A 203 -10.52 9.79 -26.64
CA VAL A 203 -11.46 9.66 -27.78
C VAL A 203 -12.93 9.63 -27.33
N ASP A 204 -13.16 9.43 -26.02
CA ASP A 204 -14.45 9.60 -25.36
C ASP A 204 -14.64 11.09 -25.00
N ASP A 205 -15.52 11.77 -25.75
CA ASP A 205 -15.79 13.19 -25.57
C ASP A 205 -16.72 13.51 -24.37
N ASP A 206 -17.41 12.52 -23.81
CA ASP A 206 -18.14 12.66 -22.55
C ASP A 206 -17.23 12.39 -21.32
N SER A 207 -16.06 11.77 -21.53
CA SER A 207 -15.12 11.45 -20.45
C SER A 207 -14.61 12.69 -19.73
N THR A 208 -14.84 12.73 -18.42
CA THR A 208 -14.20 13.70 -17.50
C THR A 208 -12.67 13.51 -17.43
N LYS A 209 -12.16 12.30 -17.72
CA LYS A 209 -10.72 11.99 -17.79
C LYS A 209 -10.17 12.31 -19.19
N LYS A 210 -10.11 13.59 -19.54
CA LYS A 210 -9.67 14.09 -20.86
C LYS A 210 -8.23 13.70 -21.26
N HIS A 211 -7.35 13.46 -20.30
CA HIS A 211 -5.95 13.06 -20.53
C HIS A 211 -5.53 11.93 -19.57
N PRO A 212 -4.51 11.11 -19.90
CA PRO A 212 -3.97 10.10 -18.97
C PRO A 212 -3.18 10.76 -17.82
N PHE A 213 -2.51 11.86 -18.12
CA PHE A 213 -1.71 12.73 -17.25
C PHE A 213 -1.80 14.19 -17.75
N PRO A 214 -1.33 15.19 -17.00
CA PRO A 214 -1.43 16.59 -17.41
C PRO A 214 -0.78 16.86 -18.78
N CYS A 215 -1.55 17.49 -19.67
CA CYS A 215 -1.19 17.80 -21.06
C CYS A 215 -1.57 19.26 -21.37
N PRO A 216 -0.91 19.95 -22.32
CA PRO A 216 0.23 19.48 -23.13
C PRO A 216 1.53 19.39 -22.31
N THR A 217 2.42 18.47 -22.70
CA THR A 217 3.72 18.25 -22.05
C THR A 217 4.71 17.61 -23.04
N THR A 218 5.94 17.29 -22.63
CA THR A 218 6.93 16.56 -23.46
C THR A 218 7.07 15.11 -22.98
N TYR A 219 7.57 14.21 -23.83
CA TYR A 219 7.77 12.80 -23.45
C TYR A 219 8.74 12.69 -22.25
N ARG A 220 9.78 13.53 -22.21
CA ARG A 220 10.71 13.68 -21.09
C ARG A 220 9.98 13.92 -19.78
N ILE A 221 9.11 14.94 -19.72
CA ILE A 221 8.35 15.27 -18.50
C ILE A 221 7.35 14.17 -18.14
N ALA A 222 6.69 13.55 -19.13
CA ALA A 222 5.77 12.45 -18.90
C ALA A 222 6.46 11.22 -18.27
N PHE A 223 7.63 10.83 -18.80
CA PHE A 223 8.41 9.71 -18.26
C PHE A 223 9.14 10.07 -16.94
N LEU A 224 9.54 11.33 -16.72
CA LEU A 224 10.14 11.78 -15.45
C LEU A 224 9.12 11.79 -14.29
N HIS A 225 7.97 12.47 -14.47
CA HIS A 225 7.07 12.84 -13.36
C HIS A 225 5.74 12.09 -13.35
N TYR A 226 5.24 11.61 -14.49
CA TYR A 226 3.84 11.17 -14.60
C TYR A 226 3.65 9.67 -14.73
N LEU A 227 4.64 8.92 -15.19
CA LEU A 227 4.57 7.49 -15.50
C LEU A 227 5.56 6.67 -14.65
N ASP A 228 5.19 5.46 -14.22
CA ASP A 228 6.09 4.57 -13.48
C ASP A 228 6.80 3.61 -14.45
N ILE A 229 7.97 4.04 -14.93
CA ILE A 229 8.87 3.25 -15.78
C ILE A 229 9.70 2.21 -15.00
N THR A 230 9.51 2.12 -13.67
CA THR A 230 10.25 1.19 -12.78
C THR A 230 9.38 0.02 -12.28
N ALA A 231 8.05 0.14 -12.38
CA ALA A 231 7.13 -0.93 -12.09
C ALA A 231 7.29 -2.10 -13.08
N ASN A 232 7.05 -3.32 -12.60
CA ASN A 232 6.99 -4.49 -13.47
C ASN A 232 5.83 -4.35 -14.48
N PRO A 233 6.08 -4.47 -15.81
CA PRO A 233 5.05 -4.35 -16.84
C PRO A 233 3.89 -5.31 -16.61
N LYS A 234 2.66 -4.83 -16.77
CA LYS A 234 1.45 -5.64 -16.64
C LYS A 234 1.25 -6.51 -17.88
N THR A 235 0.57 -7.64 -17.73
CA THR A 235 0.29 -8.58 -18.82
C THR A 235 -0.51 -7.99 -19.98
N ASN A 236 -1.31 -6.93 -19.76
CA ASN A 236 -1.96 -6.21 -20.85
C ASN A 236 -0.97 -5.39 -21.67
N LEU A 237 -0.04 -4.66 -21.03
CA LEU A 237 1.02 -3.94 -21.75
C LEU A 237 1.87 -4.90 -22.59
N LEU A 238 2.26 -6.06 -22.04
CA LEU A 238 2.99 -7.08 -22.82
C LEU A 238 2.20 -7.60 -24.03
N ASN A 239 0.87 -7.75 -23.89
CA ASN A 239 -0.01 -8.13 -25.01
C ASN A 239 -0.15 -7.03 -26.08
N GLU A 240 -0.02 -5.77 -25.71
CA GLU A 240 0.01 -4.65 -26.67
C GLU A 240 1.37 -4.51 -27.35
N LEU A 241 2.47 -4.68 -26.62
CA LEU A 241 3.84 -4.68 -27.17
C LEU A 241 4.05 -5.75 -28.25
N SER A 242 3.30 -6.86 -28.19
CA SER A 242 3.47 -7.97 -29.14
C SER A 242 3.10 -7.66 -30.59
N ASP A 243 2.40 -6.57 -30.87
CA ASP A 243 2.08 -6.14 -32.24
C ASP A 243 3.08 -5.09 -32.76
N TYR A 244 4.08 -4.71 -31.97
CA TYR A 244 5.16 -3.77 -32.31
C TYR A 244 6.51 -4.48 -32.52
N THR A 245 6.48 -5.69 -33.07
CA THR A 245 7.68 -6.48 -33.45
C THR A 245 7.38 -7.39 -34.63
N ASP A 246 8.33 -7.44 -35.58
CA ASP A 246 8.33 -8.38 -36.70
C ASP A 246 9.06 -9.70 -36.36
N ASN A 247 9.87 -9.72 -35.29
CA ASN A 247 10.45 -10.94 -34.75
C ASN A 247 9.34 -11.79 -34.10
N GLU A 248 9.04 -12.93 -34.71
CA GLU A 248 7.98 -13.84 -34.27
C GLU A 248 8.29 -14.55 -32.93
N GLU A 249 9.56 -14.73 -32.55
CA GLU A 249 9.93 -15.26 -31.23
C GLU A 249 9.56 -14.27 -30.13
N HIS A 250 9.97 -13.00 -30.27
CA HIS A 250 9.63 -11.94 -29.33
C HIS A 250 8.10 -11.73 -29.25
N LYS A 251 7.42 -11.80 -30.39
CA LYS A 251 5.95 -11.73 -30.53
C LYS A 251 5.23 -12.85 -29.77
N GLN A 252 5.63 -14.10 -29.99
CA GLN A 252 5.06 -15.25 -29.30
C GLN A 252 5.39 -15.25 -27.81
N MET A 253 6.60 -14.82 -27.42
CA MET A 253 6.98 -14.67 -26.01
C MET A 253 6.10 -13.64 -25.28
N LEU A 254 5.88 -12.48 -25.89
CA LEU A 254 5.01 -11.43 -25.36
C LEU A 254 3.54 -11.88 -25.30
N LYS A 255 2.99 -12.48 -26.37
CA LYS A 255 1.63 -13.04 -26.39
C LYS A 255 1.45 -14.14 -25.36
N LYS A 256 2.45 -15.02 -25.18
CA LYS A 256 2.45 -16.07 -24.15
C LYS A 256 2.40 -15.49 -22.73
N MET A 257 3.19 -14.47 -22.41
CA MET A 257 3.13 -13.79 -21.09
C MET A 257 1.79 -13.07 -20.85
N GLY A 258 1.20 -12.48 -21.89
CA GLY A 258 -0.14 -11.90 -21.87
C GLY A 258 -1.25 -12.94 -21.66
N SER A 259 -1.13 -14.09 -22.34
CA SER A 259 -2.08 -15.22 -22.30
C SER A 259 -2.27 -15.80 -20.90
N ASN A 260 -3.49 -16.26 -20.60
CA ASN A 260 -3.86 -16.75 -19.26
C ASN A 260 -3.75 -18.27 -19.09
N THR A 261 -2.89 -18.94 -19.87
CA THR A 261 -2.50 -20.35 -19.64
C THR A 261 -1.59 -20.45 -18.40
N GLU A 262 -1.24 -21.66 -17.94
CA GLU A 262 -0.30 -21.80 -16.82
C GLU A 262 1.15 -21.55 -17.25
N GLU A 263 1.54 -21.93 -18.46
CA GLU A 263 2.87 -21.67 -19.02
C GLU A 263 3.09 -20.17 -19.21
N GLY A 264 2.05 -19.44 -19.64
CA GLY A 264 2.08 -17.97 -19.75
C GLY A 264 2.18 -17.26 -18.40
N LYS A 265 1.56 -17.80 -17.35
CA LYS A 265 1.70 -17.30 -15.97
C LYS A 265 3.09 -17.60 -15.40
N ALA A 266 3.61 -18.80 -15.62
CA ALA A 266 4.93 -19.22 -15.17
C ALA A 266 6.03 -18.37 -15.81
N LEU A 267 6.01 -18.23 -17.14
CA LEU A 267 6.96 -17.40 -17.89
C LEU A 267 6.91 -15.93 -17.45
N TYR A 268 5.71 -15.35 -17.31
CA TYR A 268 5.55 -13.99 -16.79
C TYR A 268 6.07 -13.86 -15.35
N HIS A 269 5.77 -14.83 -14.48
CA HIS A 269 6.24 -14.79 -13.09
C HIS A 269 7.76 -14.85 -13.04
N ASP A 270 8.42 -15.71 -13.79
CA ASP A 270 9.87 -15.82 -13.75
C ASP A 270 10.56 -14.63 -14.46
N TRP A 271 10.24 -14.41 -15.74
CA TRP A 271 10.95 -13.46 -16.58
C TRP A 271 10.65 -11.99 -16.22
N ILE A 272 9.44 -11.66 -15.75
CA ILE A 272 9.11 -10.29 -15.30
C ILE A 272 9.25 -10.16 -13.78
N ILE A 273 8.55 -10.99 -12.99
CA ILE A 273 8.37 -10.74 -11.54
C ILE A 273 9.59 -11.20 -10.71
N SER A 274 10.11 -12.41 -10.91
CA SER A 274 11.29 -12.92 -10.20
C SER A 274 12.55 -12.15 -10.60
N ALA A 275 12.77 -11.96 -11.90
CA ALA A 275 13.90 -11.20 -12.44
C ALA A 275 13.76 -9.67 -12.31
N ARG A 276 12.63 -9.17 -11.79
CA ARG A 276 12.33 -7.75 -11.50
C ARG A 276 12.45 -6.81 -12.71
N ARG A 277 12.19 -7.29 -13.94
CA ARG A 277 12.22 -6.46 -15.15
C ARG A 277 11.19 -5.33 -15.08
N HIS A 278 11.64 -4.11 -15.31
CA HIS A 278 10.84 -2.91 -15.58
C HIS A 278 10.75 -2.67 -17.10
N ILE A 279 9.96 -1.70 -17.57
CA ILE A 279 9.70 -1.55 -19.02
C ILE A 279 10.98 -1.39 -19.85
N VAL A 280 11.91 -0.54 -19.42
CA VAL A 280 13.20 -0.34 -20.11
C VAL A 280 13.97 -1.66 -20.24
N ALA A 281 14.02 -2.47 -19.17
CA ALA A 281 14.67 -3.79 -19.21
C ALA A 281 13.94 -4.85 -20.06
N VAL A 282 12.67 -4.65 -20.40
CA VAL A 282 11.95 -5.49 -21.37
C VAL A 282 12.28 -5.08 -22.80
N LEU A 283 12.44 -3.78 -23.07
CA LEU A 283 12.83 -3.27 -24.40
C LEU A 283 14.34 -3.47 -24.67
N GLU A 284 15.19 -3.46 -23.64
CA GLU A 284 16.61 -3.86 -23.74
C GLU A 284 16.77 -5.36 -24.10
N ASP A 285 16.00 -6.25 -23.46
CA ASP A 285 16.11 -7.70 -23.69
C ASP A 285 15.31 -8.19 -24.91
N LEU A 286 14.47 -7.35 -25.52
CA LEU A 286 13.66 -7.64 -26.71
C LEU A 286 13.77 -6.48 -27.72
N ASP A 287 14.99 -6.24 -28.21
CA ASP A 287 15.42 -5.11 -29.06
C ASP A 287 14.54 -4.80 -30.30
N SER A 288 13.91 -5.82 -30.89
CA SER A 288 12.99 -5.67 -32.03
C SER A 288 11.61 -5.11 -31.66
N VAL A 289 11.32 -4.91 -30.38
CA VAL A 289 10.01 -4.43 -29.87
C VAL A 289 10.03 -2.91 -29.82
N LYS A 290 9.47 -2.26 -30.85
CA LYS A 290 9.51 -0.81 -31.06
C LYS A 290 8.11 -0.17 -31.00
N PRO A 291 7.51 -0.05 -29.81
CA PRO A 291 6.21 0.60 -29.66
C PRO A 291 6.33 2.11 -29.88
N PRO A 292 5.31 2.78 -30.44
CA PRO A 292 5.31 4.23 -30.52
C PRO A 292 5.19 4.83 -29.10
N PRO A 293 5.89 5.94 -28.82
CA PRO A 293 6.05 6.45 -27.46
C PRO A 293 4.72 6.91 -26.83
N ASP A 294 3.79 7.42 -27.64
CA ASP A 294 2.47 7.87 -27.20
C ASP A 294 1.61 6.72 -26.66
N HIS A 295 1.61 5.56 -27.34
CA HIS A 295 0.87 4.38 -26.90
C HIS A 295 1.51 3.78 -25.64
N LEU A 296 2.84 3.82 -25.52
CA LEU A 296 3.50 3.43 -24.28
C LEU A 296 3.14 4.38 -23.12
N CYS A 297 3.08 5.68 -23.36
CA CYS A 297 2.61 6.67 -22.39
C CYS A 297 1.15 6.45 -21.94
N GLU A 298 0.28 5.97 -22.84
CA GLU A 298 -1.10 5.59 -22.52
C GLU A 298 -1.19 4.32 -21.66
N LEU A 299 -0.37 3.31 -21.95
CA LEU A 299 -0.42 1.99 -21.30
C LEU A 299 0.32 1.90 -19.96
N LEU A 300 1.32 2.77 -19.74
CA LEU A 300 2.10 2.78 -18.51
C LEU A 300 1.27 3.26 -17.29
N PRO A 301 1.46 2.64 -16.11
CA PRO A 301 0.78 3.10 -14.89
C PRO A 301 1.32 4.46 -14.45
N ARG A 302 0.45 5.31 -13.89
CA ARG A 302 0.85 6.61 -13.34
C ARG A 302 1.84 6.47 -12.19
N LEU A 303 2.87 7.32 -12.15
CA LEU A 303 3.80 7.45 -11.04
C LEU A 303 3.02 7.85 -9.76
N GLN A 304 3.34 7.22 -8.64
CA GLN A 304 2.61 7.38 -7.37
C GLN A 304 3.43 8.17 -6.34
N ALA A 305 2.75 8.90 -5.47
CA ALA A 305 3.40 9.43 -4.27
C ALA A 305 3.86 8.28 -3.36
N ARG A 306 5.04 8.42 -2.73
CA ARG A 306 5.60 7.47 -1.76
C ARG A 306 5.39 8.03 -0.35
N TYR A 307 4.85 7.21 0.55
CA TYR A 307 4.47 7.60 1.92
C TYR A 307 5.53 7.17 2.93
N TYR A 308 5.84 8.08 3.87
CA TYR A 308 6.77 7.87 4.98
C TYR A 308 6.11 8.33 6.28
N SER A 309 6.28 7.57 7.36
CA SER A 309 5.79 7.94 8.70
C SER A 309 6.67 9.05 9.26
N ILE A 310 6.08 10.14 9.73
CA ILE A 310 6.81 11.36 10.12
C ILE A 310 7.62 11.11 11.40
N ALA A 311 8.90 11.46 11.36
CA ALA A 311 9.91 11.19 12.40
C ALA A 311 10.21 12.39 13.31
N SER A 312 9.25 13.31 13.45
CA SER A 312 9.29 14.45 14.37
C SER A 312 7.93 14.70 15.03
N SER A 313 7.93 15.41 16.16
CA SER A 313 6.72 15.99 16.76
C SER A 313 6.56 17.46 16.37
N PRO A 314 5.34 17.93 16.02
CA PRO A 314 5.10 19.35 15.78
C PRO A 314 5.22 20.21 17.05
N LYS A 315 5.33 19.59 18.26
CA LYS A 315 5.53 20.34 19.51
C LYS A 315 6.97 20.87 19.63
N LEU A 316 7.94 20.23 18.96
CA LEU A 316 9.33 20.68 18.85
C LEU A 316 9.65 21.24 17.46
N HIS A 317 9.09 20.65 16.40
CA HIS A 317 9.41 20.97 15.00
C HIS A 317 8.18 21.46 14.20
N PRO A 318 7.47 22.51 14.63
CA PRO A 318 6.21 22.94 14.00
C PRO A 318 6.34 23.37 12.52
N LYS A 319 7.57 23.62 12.05
CA LYS A 319 7.91 23.95 10.66
C LYS A 319 8.77 22.90 9.93
N SER A 320 9.18 21.80 10.56
CA SER A 320 10.03 20.76 9.92
C SER A 320 9.41 19.36 10.01
N VAL A 321 9.23 18.71 8.86
CA VAL A 321 8.73 17.35 8.75
C VAL A 321 9.91 16.40 8.50
N HIS A 322 10.26 15.59 9.49
CA HIS A 322 11.44 14.73 9.39
C HIS A 322 11.04 13.37 8.81
N VAL A 323 11.92 12.77 8.01
CA VAL A 323 11.75 11.47 7.36
C VAL A 323 12.91 10.54 7.71
N CYS A 324 12.59 9.27 7.93
CA CYS A 324 13.56 8.18 8.11
C CYS A 324 13.34 7.14 7.01
N ALA A 325 14.30 6.97 6.09
CA ALA A 325 14.11 6.19 4.88
C ALA A 325 15.32 5.30 4.54
N ALA A 326 15.13 3.98 4.55
CA ALA A 326 16.11 3.02 4.04
C ALA A 326 16.20 3.11 2.52
N VAL A 327 17.40 3.29 1.97
CA VAL A 327 17.62 3.41 0.53
C VAL A 327 17.39 2.07 -0.16
N VAL A 328 16.45 2.06 -1.10
CA VAL A 328 16.18 0.88 -1.94
C VAL A 328 17.25 0.79 -3.01
N ARG A 329 18.19 -0.13 -2.83
CA ARG A 329 19.23 -0.50 -3.79
C ARG A 329 19.44 -2.01 -3.78
N TYR A 330 19.33 -2.66 -4.94
CA TYR A 330 19.62 -4.10 -5.08
C TYR A 330 19.97 -4.45 -6.53
N THR A 331 20.71 -5.55 -6.74
CA THR A 331 20.97 -6.10 -8.07
C THR A 331 19.96 -7.22 -8.37
N THR A 332 19.45 -7.28 -9.60
CA THR A 332 18.55 -8.36 -10.06
C THR A 332 19.31 -9.66 -10.35
N SER A 333 18.59 -10.76 -10.58
CA SER A 333 19.17 -11.99 -11.16
C SER A 333 19.64 -11.81 -12.61
N THR A 334 19.33 -10.68 -13.24
CA THR A 334 19.81 -10.27 -14.58
C THR A 334 20.96 -9.27 -14.51
N ASN A 335 21.66 -9.19 -13.37
CA ASN A 335 22.78 -8.30 -13.07
C ASN A 335 22.52 -6.79 -13.24
N ARG A 336 21.25 -6.37 -13.36
CA ARG A 336 20.84 -4.96 -13.44
C ARG A 336 20.75 -4.36 -12.04
N LEU A 337 21.29 -3.16 -11.85
CA LEU A 337 21.14 -2.40 -10.60
C LEU A 337 19.77 -1.71 -10.57
N VAL A 338 18.96 -2.00 -9.57
CA VAL A 338 17.67 -1.35 -9.34
C VAL A 338 17.76 -0.41 -8.13
N LEU A 339 17.43 0.85 -8.38
CA LEU A 339 17.22 1.89 -7.37
C LEU A 339 15.71 2.15 -7.22
N GLY A 340 15.22 2.33 -6.00
CA GLY A 340 13.82 2.67 -5.78
C GLY A 340 13.59 4.17 -5.87
N VAL A 341 12.91 4.61 -6.95
CA VAL A 341 12.61 6.00 -7.36
C VAL A 341 12.83 7.05 -6.25
N ALA A 342 11.89 7.20 -5.30
CA ALA A 342 11.96 8.22 -4.25
C ALA A 342 13.20 8.13 -3.34
N THR A 343 13.63 6.92 -2.96
CA THR A 343 14.79 6.77 -2.07
C THR A 343 16.13 6.81 -2.80
N GLY A 344 16.13 6.63 -4.13
CA GLY A 344 17.27 6.95 -4.99
C GLY A 344 17.44 8.46 -5.08
N GLU A 345 16.37 9.16 -5.42
CA GLU A 345 16.29 10.63 -5.43
C GLU A 345 16.73 11.24 -4.09
N PHE A 346 16.32 10.67 -2.94
CA PHE A 346 16.81 11.10 -1.62
C PHE A 346 18.34 10.92 -1.45
N ALA A 347 18.92 9.85 -2.00
CA ALA A 347 20.36 9.58 -1.93
C ALA A 347 21.17 10.49 -2.88
N ASP A 348 20.55 10.96 -3.97
CA ASP A 348 21.08 11.99 -4.87
C ASP A 348 21.05 13.42 -4.24
N LYS A 349 20.56 13.56 -3.00
CA LYS A 349 20.47 14.80 -2.20
C LYS A 349 19.75 15.97 -2.92
N PRO A 350 18.42 15.89 -3.07
CA PRO A 350 17.63 16.87 -3.80
C PRO A 350 17.44 18.14 -2.95
N ALA A 351 17.52 19.32 -3.56
CA ALA A 351 17.38 20.59 -2.82
C ALA A 351 15.94 20.88 -2.34
N GLN A 352 14.94 20.39 -3.09
CA GLN A 352 13.52 20.52 -2.75
C GLN A 352 12.74 19.27 -3.15
N LEU A 353 11.61 19.00 -2.49
CA LEU A 353 10.73 17.88 -2.79
C LEU A 353 9.24 18.33 -2.77
N PRO A 354 8.41 17.93 -3.75
CA PRO A 354 6.97 18.16 -3.71
C PRO A 354 6.28 17.18 -2.75
N VAL A 355 5.76 17.69 -1.64
CA VAL A 355 5.20 16.91 -0.53
C VAL A 355 3.80 17.34 -0.09
N TYR A 356 3.06 16.43 0.53
CA TYR A 356 1.85 16.76 1.30
C TYR A 356 1.72 15.84 2.52
N VAL A 357 1.01 16.30 3.55
CA VAL A 357 0.73 15.50 4.76
C VAL A 357 -0.60 14.78 4.60
N ARG A 358 -0.62 13.49 4.92
CA ARG A 358 -1.82 12.68 5.07
C ARG A 358 -2.02 12.33 6.55
N ARG A 359 -3.19 12.68 7.08
CA ARG A 359 -3.56 12.33 8.45
C ARG A 359 -3.77 10.83 8.62
N SER A 360 -3.22 10.29 9.71
CA SER A 360 -3.39 8.91 10.17
C SER A 360 -4.28 8.86 11.43
N GLN A 361 -4.55 7.65 11.94
CA GLN A 361 -5.15 7.43 13.26
C GLN A 361 -4.08 7.02 14.30
N PHE A 362 -2.81 6.95 13.90
CA PHE A 362 -1.70 6.55 14.76
C PHE A 362 -1.31 7.77 15.62
N ARG A 363 -1.68 7.72 16.91
CA ARG A 363 -1.59 8.85 17.85
C ARG A 363 -1.26 8.40 19.26
N LEU A 364 -0.47 9.21 19.97
CA LEU A 364 -0.30 9.08 21.42
C LEU A 364 -1.66 9.21 22.16
N PRO A 365 -1.77 8.69 23.39
CA PRO A 365 -2.96 8.88 24.22
C PRO A 365 -3.09 10.35 24.64
N TYR A 366 -4.32 10.87 24.68
CA TYR A 366 -4.61 12.27 25.06
C TYR A 366 -4.08 12.65 26.46
N LYS A 367 -4.02 11.68 27.39
CA LYS A 367 -3.39 11.87 28.71
C LYS A 367 -1.93 11.41 28.65
N HIS A 368 -0.98 12.32 28.85
CA HIS A 368 0.45 11.96 28.92
C HIS A 368 0.78 10.92 30.02
N GLN A 369 -0.02 10.88 31.09
CA GLN A 369 0.04 9.89 32.17
C GLN A 369 -0.24 8.44 31.70
N THR A 370 -0.97 8.25 30.60
CA THR A 370 -1.27 6.90 30.09
C THR A 370 0.03 6.25 29.57
N PRO A 371 0.37 5.04 30.03
CA PRO A 371 1.60 4.37 29.61
C PRO A 371 1.51 3.88 28.15
N VAL A 372 2.65 3.75 27.49
CA VAL A 372 2.75 3.34 26.08
C VAL A 372 3.84 2.29 25.87
N ILE A 373 3.54 1.31 25.03
CA ILE A 373 4.49 0.33 24.49
C ILE A 373 4.60 0.60 22.99
N MET A 374 5.83 0.73 22.50
CA MET A 374 6.14 0.98 21.09
C MET A 374 7.04 -0.14 20.57
N VAL A 375 6.65 -0.78 19.47
CA VAL A 375 7.42 -1.88 18.85
C VAL A 375 7.71 -1.53 17.40
N GLY A 376 8.97 -1.25 17.06
CA GLY A 376 9.34 -0.76 15.73
C GLY A 376 10.80 -0.98 15.36
N PRO A 377 11.15 -2.13 14.76
CA PRO A 377 12.51 -2.40 14.28
C PRO A 377 12.84 -1.65 12.98
N GLY A 378 14.11 -1.30 12.80
CA GLY A 378 14.63 -0.56 11.65
C GLY A 378 13.91 0.77 11.42
N THR A 379 13.60 1.09 10.17
CA THR A 379 12.79 2.27 9.82
C THR A 379 11.38 2.27 10.43
N GLY A 380 10.92 1.14 10.98
CA GLY A 380 9.73 1.06 11.82
C GLY A 380 9.80 1.91 13.09
N PHE A 381 11.00 2.38 13.49
CA PHE A 381 11.18 3.36 14.56
C PHE A 381 10.65 4.76 14.22
N ALA A 382 10.49 5.11 12.94
CA ALA A 382 10.20 6.48 12.47
C ALA A 382 9.11 7.23 13.28
N PRO A 383 7.85 6.75 13.40
CA PRO A 383 6.81 7.49 14.13
C PRO A 383 7.09 7.57 15.64
N PHE A 384 7.87 6.62 16.18
CA PHE A 384 8.22 6.58 17.60
C PHE A 384 9.26 7.64 17.97
N ARG A 385 10.11 8.08 17.04
CA ARG A 385 10.94 9.28 17.24
C ARG A 385 10.08 10.52 17.53
N GLY A 386 9.00 10.72 16.77
CA GLY A 386 8.03 11.78 17.03
C GLY A 386 7.29 11.60 18.37
N PHE A 387 6.86 10.38 18.71
CA PHE A 387 6.22 10.10 20.01
C PHE A 387 7.16 10.38 21.20
N LEU A 388 8.46 10.07 21.08
CA LEU A 388 9.46 10.32 22.11
C LEU A 388 9.75 11.81 22.29
N GLN A 389 9.91 12.56 21.20
CA GLN A 389 10.00 14.03 21.24
C GLN A 389 8.78 14.68 21.93
N GLU A 390 7.57 14.15 21.71
CA GLU A 390 6.36 14.67 22.34
C GLU A 390 6.24 14.28 23.83
N ARG A 391 6.79 13.12 24.20
CA ARG A 391 6.90 12.65 25.59
C ARG A 391 7.95 13.45 26.37
N GLU A 392 9.08 13.76 25.74
CA GLU A 392 10.12 14.67 26.25
C GLU A 392 9.53 16.08 26.46
N TRP A 393 8.93 16.67 25.44
CA TRP A 393 8.25 17.97 25.55
C TRP A 393 7.22 18.00 26.69
N ALA A 394 6.41 16.95 26.86
CA ALA A 394 5.45 16.89 27.96
C ALA A 394 6.14 16.89 29.34
N LYS A 395 7.28 16.18 29.47
CA LYS A 395 8.07 16.11 30.70
C LYS A 395 8.77 17.44 31.01
N ASP A 396 9.35 18.09 30.00
CA ASP A 396 10.02 19.40 30.11
C ASP A 396 9.02 20.53 30.45
N GLN A 397 7.75 20.37 30.05
CA GLN A 397 6.64 21.22 30.48
C GLN A 397 6.08 20.86 31.87
N GLY A 398 6.81 20.07 32.67
CA GLY A 398 6.45 19.69 34.05
C GLY A 398 5.23 18.77 34.16
N LYS A 399 4.74 18.19 33.05
CA LYS A 399 3.53 17.35 33.07
C LYS A 399 3.89 15.92 33.49
N PRO A 400 3.03 15.24 34.27
CA PRO A 400 3.25 13.84 34.60
C PRO A 400 3.10 12.95 33.36
N VAL A 401 4.17 12.22 33.02
CA VAL A 401 4.26 11.29 31.89
C VAL A 401 4.30 9.85 32.40
N GLY A 402 3.50 8.95 31.82
CA GLY A 402 3.46 7.53 32.18
C GLY A 402 4.60 6.69 31.57
N LYS A 403 4.74 5.44 32.02
CA LYS A 403 5.73 4.48 31.49
C LYS A 403 5.77 4.52 29.96
N THR A 404 6.96 4.68 29.39
CA THR A 404 7.17 4.79 27.95
C THR A 404 8.22 3.75 27.55
N ILE A 405 7.76 2.66 26.94
CA ILE A 405 8.54 1.45 26.68
C ILE A 405 8.78 1.33 25.18
N LEU A 406 10.03 1.10 24.77
CA LEU A 406 10.41 0.92 23.36
C LEU A 406 11.09 -0.42 23.13
N TYR A 407 10.53 -1.21 22.22
CA TYR A 407 11.15 -2.37 21.58
C TYR A 407 11.57 -1.99 20.16
N THR A 408 12.87 -1.88 19.90
CA THR A 408 13.43 -1.63 18.57
C THR A 408 14.49 -2.67 18.24
N GLY A 409 15.03 -2.65 17.03
CA GLY A 409 16.03 -3.62 16.61
C GLY A 409 16.58 -3.35 15.22
N CYS A 410 17.77 -3.90 14.96
CA CYS A 410 18.53 -3.71 13.72
C CYS A 410 19.32 -5.00 13.40
N ARG A 411 20.28 -4.95 12.47
CA ARG A 411 21.19 -6.07 12.25
C ARG A 411 22.29 -6.07 13.30
N ASN A 412 23.06 -4.99 13.39
CA ASN A 412 24.31 -4.92 14.14
C ASN A 412 24.44 -3.56 14.84
N ARG A 413 24.81 -3.57 16.13
CA ARG A 413 24.85 -2.37 16.99
C ARG A 413 25.69 -1.25 16.40
N ASP A 414 26.86 -1.60 15.87
CA ASP A 414 27.86 -0.63 15.42
C ASP A 414 27.72 -0.28 13.92
N ILE A 415 26.61 -0.69 13.28
CA ILE A 415 26.38 -0.52 11.82
C ILE A 415 25.02 0.14 11.52
N ASP A 416 23.91 -0.41 12.02
CA ASP A 416 22.55 0.06 11.68
C ASP A 416 21.63 0.33 12.87
N TYR A 417 22.19 0.62 14.05
CA TYR A 417 21.47 1.15 15.22
C TYR A 417 21.17 2.65 15.05
N ILE A 418 20.21 2.95 14.18
CA ILE A 418 19.78 4.32 13.85
C ILE A 418 19.34 5.11 15.10
N TYR A 419 19.71 6.39 15.17
CA TYR A 419 19.42 7.31 16.29
C TYR A 419 19.88 6.84 17.68
N SER A 420 20.88 5.95 17.76
CA SER A 420 21.43 5.40 19.01
C SER A 420 21.71 6.45 20.09
N GLN A 421 22.34 7.57 19.74
CA GLN A 421 22.65 8.67 20.66
C GLN A 421 21.39 9.34 21.24
N GLU A 422 20.35 9.56 20.41
CA GLU A 422 19.06 10.12 20.85
C GLU A 422 18.33 9.12 21.77
N LEU A 423 18.41 7.82 21.46
CA LEU A 423 17.77 6.74 22.22
C LEU A 423 18.38 6.53 23.62
N GLU A 424 19.70 6.46 23.75
CA GLU A 424 20.34 6.36 25.07
C GLU A 424 20.14 7.66 25.87
N ALA A 425 20.21 8.84 25.23
CA ALA A 425 19.92 10.11 25.91
C ALA A 425 18.47 10.21 26.43
N TRP A 426 17.46 9.73 25.68
CA TRP A 426 16.09 9.68 26.17
C TRP A 426 15.89 8.66 27.29
N LYS A 427 16.68 7.58 27.34
CA LYS A 427 16.70 6.63 28.46
C LYS A 427 17.33 7.24 29.70
N ASP A 428 18.48 7.91 29.57
CA ASP A 428 19.18 8.55 30.69
C ASP A 428 18.39 9.74 31.27
N LYS A 429 17.71 10.53 30.41
CA LYS A 429 16.71 11.53 30.83
C LYS A 429 15.46 10.91 31.46
N GLY A 430 15.26 9.60 31.39
CA GLY A 430 14.03 8.91 31.82
C GLY A 430 12.79 9.37 31.06
N VAL A 431 12.92 9.68 29.77
CA VAL A 431 11.81 9.82 28.81
C VAL A 431 11.39 8.43 28.31
N ILE A 432 12.37 7.55 28.05
CA ILE A 432 12.16 6.11 27.90
C ILE A 432 12.33 5.47 29.28
N THR A 433 11.34 4.69 29.72
CA THR A 433 11.36 3.96 31.00
C THR A 433 12.04 2.59 30.87
N ASN A 434 11.85 1.92 29.73
CA ASN A 434 12.48 0.64 29.41
C ASN A 434 12.81 0.62 27.91
N LEU A 435 14.09 0.42 27.57
CA LEU A 435 14.62 0.38 26.21
C LEU A 435 15.14 -1.03 25.91
N GLN A 436 14.48 -1.70 24.97
CA GLN A 436 14.78 -3.06 24.56
C GLN A 436 15.22 -3.06 23.09
N VAL A 437 16.50 -3.37 22.82
CA VAL A 437 17.10 -3.31 21.47
C VAL A 437 17.52 -4.71 21.03
N ALA A 438 16.95 -5.18 19.92
CA ALA A 438 17.25 -6.49 19.34
C ALA A 438 18.28 -6.36 18.21
N PHE A 439 19.51 -6.82 18.47
CA PHE A 439 20.56 -6.93 17.46
C PHE A 439 20.50 -8.32 16.81
N SER A 440 20.05 -8.39 15.55
CA SER A 440 19.74 -9.67 14.91
C SER A 440 20.95 -10.42 14.32
N ARG A 441 22.17 -9.86 14.42
CA ARG A 441 23.41 -10.43 13.85
C ARG A 441 24.69 -10.19 14.68
N ASP A 442 24.61 -9.67 15.90
CA ASP A 442 25.79 -9.50 16.77
C ASP A 442 26.17 -10.79 17.53
N GLN A 443 25.36 -11.84 17.39
CA GLN A 443 25.59 -13.19 17.91
C GLN A 443 25.11 -14.24 16.89
N GLY A 444 25.52 -15.51 17.07
CA GLY A 444 25.23 -16.58 16.11
C GLY A 444 23.74 -16.88 15.88
N GLU A 445 22.89 -16.64 16.89
CA GLU A 445 21.44 -16.77 16.78
C GLU A 445 20.76 -15.42 16.49
N LYS A 446 19.64 -15.45 15.75
CA LYS A 446 18.93 -14.22 15.35
C LYS A 446 17.97 -13.75 16.44
N VAL A 447 18.36 -12.73 17.20
CA VAL A 447 17.50 -12.06 18.19
C VAL A 447 16.64 -11.00 17.50
N TYR A 448 15.32 -11.04 17.73
CA TYR A 448 14.36 -10.06 17.21
C TYR A 448 13.51 -9.46 18.35
N VAL A 449 12.78 -8.37 18.07
CA VAL A 449 11.93 -7.68 19.07
C VAL A 449 10.93 -8.62 19.74
N GLN A 450 10.32 -9.54 18.99
CA GLN A 450 9.38 -10.54 19.50
C GLN A 450 10.04 -11.65 20.33
N HIS A 451 11.38 -11.74 20.37
CA HIS A 451 12.10 -12.59 21.33
C HIS A 451 12.34 -11.83 22.64
N LEU A 452 12.63 -10.52 22.58
CA LEU A 452 12.75 -9.67 23.77
C LEU A 452 11.42 -9.56 24.52
N MET A 453 10.32 -9.34 23.80
CA MET A 453 8.96 -9.27 24.38
C MET A 453 8.56 -10.55 25.14
N ARG A 454 9.08 -11.72 24.74
CA ARG A 454 8.74 -13.03 25.32
C ARG A 454 9.48 -13.36 26.61
N ARG A 455 10.53 -12.61 26.97
CA ARG A 455 11.24 -12.80 28.25
C ARG A 455 10.30 -12.54 29.44
N ASP A 456 10.53 -13.19 30.57
CA ASP A 456 9.56 -13.20 31.68
C ASP A 456 9.33 -11.81 32.30
N GLU A 457 10.39 -11.01 32.41
CA GLU A 457 10.35 -9.63 32.88
C GLU A 457 9.59 -8.71 31.91
N ASN A 458 9.92 -8.80 30.62
CA ASN A 458 9.32 -7.97 29.57
C ASN A 458 7.85 -8.33 29.30
N SER A 459 7.53 -9.62 29.24
CA SER A 459 6.15 -10.10 29.02
C SER A 459 5.23 -9.74 30.18
N ARG A 460 5.72 -9.78 31.42
CA ARG A 460 4.98 -9.32 32.60
C ARG A 460 4.73 -7.81 32.55
N GLU A 461 5.76 -6.98 32.28
CA GLU A 461 5.57 -5.53 32.17
C GLU A 461 4.62 -5.15 31.02
N ILE A 462 4.67 -5.85 29.88
CA ILE A 462 3.72 -5.66 28.78
C ILE A 462 2.29 -5.93 29.28
N TRP A 463 2.03 -7.04 29.98
CA TRP A 463 0.71 -7.35 30.52
C TRP A 463 0.23 -6.33 31.57
N GLU A 464 1.09 -5.94 32.52
CA GLU A 464 0.80 -4.90 33.51
C GLU A 464 0.36 -3.58 32.86
N VAL A 465 1.10 -3.13 31.83
CA VAL A 465 0.79 -1.88 31.11
C VAL A 465 -0.51 -1.98 30.31
N LEU A 466 -0.89 -3.18 29.82
CA LEU A 466 -2.18 -3.39 29.16
C LEU A 466 -3.36 -3.37 30.14
N GLU A 467 -3.23 -3.93 31.33
CA GLU A 467 -4.29 -3.85 32.34
C GLU A 467 -4.38 -2.44 32.98
N LEU A 468 -3.26 -1.72 33.10
CA LEU A 468 -3.20 -0.30 33.51
C LEU A 468 -3.75 0.69 32.45
N GLY A 469 -4.44 0.21 31.41
CA GLY A 469 -5.07 1.08 30.41
C GLY A 469 -4.13 1.66 29.35
N GLY A 470 -2.87 1.18 29.28
CA GLY A 470 -1.86 1.66 28.34
C GLY A 470 -2.18 1.40 26.86
N HIS A 471 -1.43 2.01 25.96
CA HIS A 471 -1.57 1.82 24.52
C HIS A 471 -0.38 1.04 23.94
N PHE A 472 -0.67 0.09 23.05
CA PHE A 472 0.31 -0.71 22.33
C PHE A 472 0.37 -0.27 20.88
N TYR A 473 1.54 0.16 20.44
CA TYR A 473 1.82 0.62 19.09
C TYR A 473 2.84 -0.28 18.42
N VAL A 474 2.60 -0.63 17.16
CA VAL A 474 3.50 -1.48 16.39
C VAL A 474 3.68 -0.98 14.96
N THR A 475 4.91 -1.07 14.46
CA THR A 475 5.17 -1.09 13.03
C THR A 475 5.61 -2.51 12.62
N TRP A 476 5.17 -2.97 11.45
CA TRP A 476 5.39 -4.35 10.96
C TRP A 476 4.76 -5.46 11.86
N PRO A 477 3.43 -5.48 12.04
CA PRO A 477 2.78 -6.19 13.14
C PRO A 477 2.89 -7.73 13.18
N ARG A 478 3.20 -8.43 12.07
CA ARG A 478 2.95 -9.89 11.95
C ARG A 478 3.48 -10.73 13.12
N ASP A 479 4.79 -10.70 13.34
CA ASP A 479 5.44 -11.63 14.28
C ASP A 479 5.41 -11.10 15.73
N VAL A 480 5.19 -9.78 15.86
CA VAL A 480 4.85 -9.10 17.11
C VAL A 480 3.45 -9.49 17.59
N MET A 481 2.50 -9.67 16.67
CA MET A 481 1.11 -10.02 16.98
C MET A 481 1.01 -11.41 17.63
N ALA A 482 1.69 -12.41 17.04
CA ALA A 482 1.76 -13.75 17.62
C ALA A 482 2.34 -13.75 19.05
N ALA A 483 3.40 -12.97 19.28
CA ALA A 483 4.01 -12.82 20.60
C ALA A 483 3.09 -12.11 21.60
N LEU A 484 2.34 -11.09 21.16
CA LEU A 484 1.39 -10.38 22.02
C LEU A 484 0.19 -11.27 22.39
N GLU A 485 -0.27 -12.13 21.48
CA GLU A 485 -1.27 -13.18 21.79
C GLU A 485 -0.75 -14.11 22.90
N GLU A 486 0.48 -14.65 22.75
CA GLU A 486 1.11 -15.54 23.74
C GLU A 486 1.29 -14.89 25.12
N ILE A 487 1.59 -13.58 25.17
CA ILE A 487 1.71 -12.82 26.41
C ILE A 487 0.36 -12.68 27.13
N VAL A 488 -0.72 -12.43 26.36
CA VAL A 488 -2.09 -12.33 26.89
C VAL A 488 -2.64 -13.70 27.33
N GLU A 489 -2.26 -14.78 26.66
CA GLU A 489 -2.54 -16.15 27.12
C GLU A 489 -1.85 -16.42 28.46
N LYS A 490 -0.52 -16.25 28.51
CA LYS A 490 0.34 -16.60 29.64
C LYS A 490 0.05 -15.82 30.92
N HIS A 491 -0.03 -14.48 30.84
CA HIS A 491 -0.21 -13.63 32.03
C HIS A 491 -1.67 -13.24 32.28
N GLY A 492 -2.51 -13.28 31.24
CA GLY A 492 -3.95 -13.00 31.36
C GLY A 492 -4.82 -14.23 31.63
N GLY A 493 -4.23 -15.43 31.67
CA GLY A 493 -4.94 -16.70 31.95
C GLY A 493 -5.97 -17.06 30.88
N LYS A 494 -5.66 -16.83 29.60
CA LYS A 494 -6.64 -16.88 28.50
C LYS A 494 -6.34 -18.00 27.52
N SER A 495 -7.38 -18.56 26.90
CA SER A 495 -7.20 -19.38 25.69
C SER A 495 -6.80 -18.52 24.49
N ARG A 496 -6.23 -19.16 23.46
CA ARG A 496 -5.78 -18.48 22.22
C ARG A 496 -6.86 -17.59 21.58
N GLN A 497 -8.10 -18.08 21.55
CA GLN A 497 -9.25 -17.34 21.00
C GLN A 497 -9.58 -16.11 21.85
N GLU A 498 -9.60 -16.25 23.17
CA GLU A 498 -9.86 -15.14 24.08
C GLU A 498 -8.75 -14.08 24.07
N ALA A 499 -7.50 -14.48 23.84
CA ALA A 499 -6.38 -13.56 23.65
C ALA A 499 -6.53 -12.74 22.36
N GLN A 500 -6.87 -13.39 21.24
CA GLN A 500 -7.19 -12.73 19.98
C GLN A 500 -8.38 -11.76 20.14
N ASP A 501 -9.46 -12.18 20.82
CA ASP A 501 -10.60 -11.30 21.10
C ASP A 501 -10.28 -10.17 22.11
N TYR A 502 -9.34 -10.36 23.03
CA TYR A 502 -8.84 -9.31 23.93
C TYR A 502 -8.07 -8.24 23.13
N ILE A 503 -7.14 -8.65 22.26
CA ILE A 503 -6.42 -7.75 21.35
C ILE A 503 -7.39 -7.00 20.42
N LYS A 504 -8.39 -7.70 19.86
CA LYS A 504 -9.43 -7.09 19.02
C LYS A 504 -10.26 -6.05 19.81
N LYS A 505 -10.54 -6.31 21.10
CA LYS A 505 -11.15 -5.33 22.01
C LYS A 505 -10.22 -4.15 22.32
N LEU A 506 -8.89 -4.31 22.33
CA LEU A 506 -7.94 -3.19 22.40
C LEU A 506 -7.93 -2.36 21.11
N SER A 507 -7.91 -3.01 19.94
CA SER A 507 -7.97 -2.37 18.62
C SER A 507 -9.24 -1.51 18.48
N ASN A 508 -10.41 -2.09 18.79
CA ASN A 508 -11.70 -1.38 18.82
C ASN A 508 -11.76 -0.22 19.84
N LYS A 509 -10.89 -0.20 20.86
CA LYS A 509 -10.77 0.89 21.85
C LYS A 509 -9.68 1.91 21.49
N GLY A 510 -9.02 1.80 20.33
CA GLY A 510 -7.87 2.63 19.96
C GLY A 510 -6.62 2.41 20.83
N ARG A 511 -6.59 1.31 21.60
CA ARG A 511 -5.50 0.94 22.53
C ARG A 511 -4.49 -0.04 21.93
N TYR A 512 -4.83 -0.68 20.81
CA TYR A 512 -3.86 -1.30 19.92
C TYR A 512 -3.83 -0.50 18.61
N SER A 513 -2.65 -0.24 18.04
CA SER A 513 -2.50 0.54 16.82
C SER A 513 -1.32 0.06 15.99
N ALA A 514 -1.54 -0.15 14.69
CA ALA A 514 -0.53 -0.63 13.76
C ALA A 514 -0.32 0.34 12.59
N ASP A 515 0.92 0.73 12.32
CA ASP A 515 1.31 1.39 11.07
C ASP A 515 2.13 0.42 10.19
N ALA A 516 1.77 0.35 8.90
CA ALA A 516 2.19 -0.74 8.02
C ALA A 516 2.46 -0.24 6.59
N THR A 517 3.50 0.57 6.46
CA THR A 517 4.03 1.16 5.23
C THR A 517 4.69 0.10 4.33
N HIS A 518 3.87 -0.63 3.57
CA HIS A 518 4.29 -1.79 2.77
C HIS A 518 5.31 -1.47 1.66
N SER A 519 6.61 -1.57 1.96
CA SER A 519 7.66 -1.62 0.95
C SER A 519 7.64 -3.00 0.25
N ARG A 520 7.45 -3.02 -1.07
CA ARG A 520 7.23 -4.26 -1.88
C ARG A 520 8.45 -5.19 -2.02
N ILE A 521 9.50 -4.95 -1.24
CA ILE A 521 10.89 -5.30 -1.60
C ILE A 521 11.53 -6.25 -0.58
N TRP A 522 11.11 -6.22 0.69
CA TRP A 522 11.73 -6.98 1.78
C TRP A 522 10.91 -8.22 2.20
N CYS A 523 10.76 -9.16 1.27
CA CYS A 523 10.44 -10.55 1.60
C CYS A 523 11.08 -11.49 0.56
N ARG A 524 11.69 -12.59 1.01
CA ARG A 524 12.50 -13.56 0.24
C ARG A 524 13.86 -13.05 -0.28
N SER A 525 14.79 -12.76 0.62
CA SER A 525 16.24 -12.82 0.35
C SER A 525 16.95 -13.97 1.09
N SER A 526 16.27 -14.66 2.01
CA SER A 526 16.69 -15.95 2.54
C SER A 526 16.10 -17.09 1.70
N ARG A 527 16.97 -17.79 0.96
CA ARG A 527 16.83 -19.25 0.81
C ARG A 527 17.02 -19.87 2.21
N GLU A 528 16.65 -21.14 2.40
CA GLU A 528 16.62 -21.82 3.71
C GLU A 528 15.51 -21.33 4.67
N CYS A 529 14.25 -21.46 4.23
CA CYS A 529 13.12 -21.75 5.13
C CYS A 529 12.33 -22.94 4.57
N SER A 530 12.85 -24.14 4.78
CA SER A 530 12.22 -25.41 4.43
C SER A 530 11.10 -25.78 5.41
N CYS A 531 10.06 -24.96 5.47
CA CYS A 531 8.85 -25.24 6.24
C CYS A 531 7.84 -26.00 5.36
N THR A 532 7.94 -27.33 5.35
CA THR A 532 6.95 -28.23 4.75
C THR A 532 5.64 -28.16 5.53
N CYS A 533 4.70 -27.32 5.09
CA CYS A 533 3.32 -27.30 5.61
C CYS A 533 2.51 -28.49 5.09
N SER A 534 2.96 -29.70 5.39
CA SER A 534 2.20 -30.94 5.23
C SER A 534 1.21 -31.09 6.39
N TRP A 535 -0.05 -30.73 6.17
CA TRP A 535 -1.17 -31.15 7.01
C TRP A 535 -2.04 -32.15 6.21
N PRO A 536 -2.39 -33.30 6.78
CA PRO A 536 -3.12 -34.33 6.04
C PRO A 536 -4.58 -33.91 5.80
N SER A 537 -5.06 -34.12 4.58
CA SER A 537 -6.50 -34.10 4.27
C SER A 537 -7.16 -35.37 4.82
N PRO A 538 -8.35 -35.28 5.44
CA PRO A 538 -9.16 -36.47 5.71
C PRO A 538 -9.50 -37.22 4.42
N GLU A 539 -9.52 -38.54 4.49
CA GLU A 539 -9.77 -39.41 3.34
C GLU A 539 -11.21 -39.28 2.84
N CYS A 540 -11.37 -39.17 1.52
CA CYS A 540 -12.63 -39.38 0.82
C CYS A 540 -12.32 -40.13 -0.48
N HIS A 541 -12.25 -41.46 -0.39
CA HIS A 541 -12.10 -42.29 -1.59
C HIS A 541 -13.28 -42.09 -2.55
N HIS A 542 -12.95 -41.95 -3.83
CA HIS A 542 -13.89 -42.18 -4.94
C HIS A 542 -13.36 -43.30 -5.81
N SER A 543 -13.69 -44.54 -5.43
CA SER A 543 -13.68 -45.68 -6.33
C SER A 543 -14.96 -45.65 -7.19
N SER A 544 -14.82 -46.09 -8.43
CA SER A 544 -15.84 -45.99 -9.48
C SER A 544 -16.98 -47.02 -9.38
N SER A 545 -18.05 -46.80 -10.17
CA SER A 545 -19.25 -47.62 -10.37
C SER A 545 -20.33 -47.53 -9.25
N GLY A 546 -21.63 -47.66 -9.55
CA GLY A 546 -22.28 -47.72 -10.86
C GLY A 546 -23.75 -48.15 -10.84
N TRP A 547 -24.57 -47.54 -11.72
CA TRP A 547 -25.93 -47.93 -12.15
C TRP A 547 -27.13 -47.92 -11.17
N ARG A 548 -28.26 -47.43 -11.73
CA ARG A 548 -29.69 -47.85 -11.57
C ARG A 548 -30.55 -47.44 -10.35
N THR A 549 -31.58 -46.66 -10.69
CA THR A 549 -33.01 -46.76 -10.29
C THR A 549 -33.44 -46.57 -8.83
N GLY A 550 -34.63 -45.99 -8.58
CA GLY A 550 -35.30 -46.37 -7.31
C GLY A 550 -36.62 -45.76 -6.84
N SER A 551 -36.99 -44.51 -7.14
CA SER A 551 -38.33 -43.92 -6.88
C SER A 551 -38.85 -43.66 -5.43
N ARG A 552 -39.69 -42.61 -5.32
CA ARG A 552 -40.94 -42.47 -4.51
C ARG A 552 -40.96 -42.20 -2.98
N ARG A 553 -41.91 -41.29 -2.63
CA ARG A 553 -42.55 -40.94 -1.32
C ARG A 553 -41.65 -40.13 -0.34
N ARG A 554 -42.07 -39.01 0.29
CA ARG A 554 -43.33 -38.47 0.89
C ARG A 554 -43.71 -39.01 2.29
N CYS A 555 -43.49 -38.14 3.29
CA CYS A 555 -44.36 -37.74 4.42
C CYS A 555 -43.91 -36.30 4.83
N ARG A 556 -44.68 -35.29 5.27
CA ARG A 556 -45.94 -35.16 6.06
C ARG A 556 -45.80 -35.53 7.55
N ASP A 557 -46.28 -34.79 8.55
CA ASP A 557 -46.84 -33.41 8.71
C ASP A 557 -46.35 -32.88 10.11
N GLU A 558 -46.78 -31.82 10.80
CA GLU A 558 -47.82 -30.77 10.63
C GLU A 558 -47.32 -29.46 11.34
N ARG A 559 -48.18 -28.81 12.14
CA ARG A 559 -47.91 -27.81 13.20
C ARG A 559 -48.67 -28.26 14.48
N PRO A 560 -48.68 -27.48 15.59
CA PRO A 560 -49.77 -26.49 15.71
C PRO A 560 -49.44 -25.20 16.53
N ARG A 561 -50.11 -24.09 16.16
CA ARG A 561 -50.74 -23.05 17.03
C ARG A 561 -49.91 -22.30 18.12
N SER A 562 -50.31 -21.14 18.66
CA SER A 562 -50.81 -19.84 18.13
C SER A 562 -51.40 -19.05 19.30
N LEU A 563 -51.07 -17.76 19.50
CA LEU A 563 -51.91 -16.86 20.32
C LEU A 563 -51.68 -15.36 20.03
N ARG A 564 -52.79 -14.71 19.66
CA ARG A 564 -53.26 -13.30 19.75
C ARG A 564 -52.25 -12.24 20.26
N LEU A 565 -52.02 -11.13 19.54
CA LEU A 565 -52.94 -10.02 19.20
C LEU A 565 -53.39 -9.17 20.41
N GLY A 566 -52.98 -7.90 20.39
CA GLY A 566 -53.52 -6.79 21.18
C GLY A 566 -53.00 -5.48 20.57
N ALA A 567 -53.89 -4.59 20.14
CA ALA A 567 -53.53 -3.34 19.48
C ALA A 567 -54.38 -2.19 20.03
N SER A 568 -53.73 -1.09 20.40
CA SER A 568 -54.41 0.15 20.77
C SER A 568 -53.58 1.38 20.39
N SER A 569 -54.31 2.36 19.89
CA SER A 569 -53.97 3.73 19.51
C SER A 569 -55.28 4.52 19.70
N PRO A 570 -55.33 5.87 19.77
CA PRO A 570 -54.39 6.80 19.14
C PRO A 570 -54.10 8.11 19.94
N CYS A 571 -53.43 9.06 19.27
CA CYS A 571 -53.50 10.52 19.50
C CYS A 571 -52.85 11.10 20.79
N LYS A 572 -52.52 12.40 20.85
CA LYS A 572 -51.92 13.34 19.85
C LYS A 572 -51.50 14.63 20.59
N TYR A 573 -50.49 15.34 20.08
CA TYR A 573 -50.07 16.71 20.45
C TYR A 573 -49.70 17.01 21.91
N SER A 574 -48.42 17.33 22.11
CA SER A 574 -48.00 18.73 22.36
C SER A 574 -46.65 18.96 21.68
#